data_AF-A0A3M1RS00-F1
#
_entry.id   AF-A0A3M1RS00-F1
#
_cell.length_a   1.000
_cell.length_b   1.000
_cell.length_c   1.000
_cell.angle_alpha   90.00
_cell.angle_beta   90.00
_cell.angle_gamma   90.00
#
_symmetry.space_group_name_H-M   'P 1'
#
loop_
_entity.id
_entity.type
_entity.pdbx_description
1 polymer ?
#
loop_
_entity_poly.entity_id
_entity_poly.type
_entity_poly.pdbx_seq_one_letter_code
_entity_poly.pdbx_strand_id
1 'polypeptide(L)'
;MRRLLLTGLLSLPCLPVTAIANSFVSVTEGMYKMGSAPPIGVRLPVTGPVFKVYSEHPERFDFVGKKNQNLTFVTTIAGYCERPRSASSASVEIAGVRGKKTLVTKRGEFIKEQITVSVPHGKLGSFNAVKACNDELRTLAIETGLSKKELVKQGFTLRYEDAFKSKAWLFCDKGPVKGHIATDSEPVDVWVKCVGTKTGKPAPGKGKPDGGDKKPPKPARLVPLVKRVEFEVDKPNYIGKCPMSIRFTGRIVANRKGIVKYRTVAHDGSRSPIFGVQFNGPGVKAISPWSQTFAKPDPSGRLSAGGGSQKGPTYKGWRRLEIVEPKGVRPSAKAKYSIICMDEALQLEAQPAKPKRPPKRPPKPKPGAPAELAQPTRAAPQ
;
A
#
# COMPACT_ATOMS: atom_id res chain seq x y z
N MET A 1 -38.47 44.54 61.37
CA MET A 1 -38.43 43.56 60.26
C MET A 1 -37.46 44.07 59.20
N ARG A 2 -36.24 43.53 59.10
CA ARG A 2 -35.24 43.87 58.07
C ARG A 2 -35.14 42.70 57.10
N ARG A 3 -35.49 42.90 55.83
CA ARG A 3 -35.35 41.90 54.77
C ARG A 3 -33.91 41.94 54.23
N LEU A 4 -33.18 40.84 54.38
CA LEU A 4 -31.92 40.58 53.68
C LEU A 4 -32.23 40.27 52.21
N LEU A 5 -31.63 41.03 51.30
CA LEU A 5 -31.55 40.70 49.87
C LEU A 5 -30.33 39.79 49.64
N LEU A 6 -30.57 38.50 49.38
CA LEU A 6 -29.57 37.57 48.87
C LEU A 6 -29.41 37.78 47.36
N THR A 7 -28.31 38.38 46.94
CA THR A 7 -27.87 38.42 45.54
C THR A 7 -27.16 37.12 45.19
N GLY A 8 -27.84 36.21 44.50
CA GLY A 8 -27.25 34.99 43.96
C GLY A 8 -26.40 35.29 42.72
N LEU A 9 -25.08 35.14 42.82
CA LEU A 9 -24.19 35.08 41.67
C LEU A 9 -24.44 33.77 40.90
N LEU A 10 -25.10 33.86 39.75
CA LEU A 10 -25.15 32.80 38.75
C LEU A 10 -23.76 32.64 38.12
N SER A 11 -23.04 31.60 38.54
CA SER A 11 -21.81 31.17 37.88
C SER A 11 -22.17 30.50 36.54
N LEU A 12 -21.98 31.23 35.45
CA LEU A 12 -22.08 30.66 34.10
C LEU A 12 -20.92 29.67 33.90
N PRO A 13 -21.17 28.42 33.52
CA PRO A 13 -20.10 27.49 33.18
C PRO A 13 -19.37 28.01 31.95
N CYS A 14 -18.09 28.38 32.11
CA CYS A 14 -17.20 28.64 30.99
C CYS A 14 -17.13 27.38 30.12
N LEU A 15 -17.85 27.36 29.00
CA LEU A 15 -17.67 26.34 27.99
C LEU A 15 -16.25 26.44 27.44
N PRO A 16 -15.48 25.35 27.41
CA PRO A 16 -14.13 25.38 26.84
C PRO A 16 -14.24 25.72 25.36
N VAL A 17 -13.76 26.91 24.98
CA VAL A 17 -13.57 27.29 23.59
C VAL A 17 -12.50 26.37 23.02
N THR A 18 -12.90 25.32 22.32
CA THR A 18 -12.00 24.47 21.54
C THR A 18 -11.55 25.26 20.31
N ALA A 19 -10.48 26.04 20.47
CA ALA A 19 -9.81 26.68 19.36
C ALA A 19 -9.41 25.61 18.33
N ILE A 20 -10.03 25.65 17.16
CA ILE A 20 -9.74 24.75 16.03
C ILE A 20 -8.28 24.99 15.64
N ALA A 21 -7.42 24.00 15.85
CA ALA A 21 -5.99 24.14 15.58
C ALA A 21 -5.72 24.11 14.07
N ASN A 22 -5.39 25.26 13.48
CA ASN A 22 -5.07 25.42 12.05
C ASN A 22 -3.67 24.88 11.63
N SER A 23 -3.08 23.99 12.43
CA SER A 23 -1.81 23.33 12.11
C SER A 23 -2.07 22.07 11.28
N PHE A 24 -1.33 21.91 10.18
CA PHE A 24 -1.44 20.74 9.31
C PHE A 24 -0.22 19.85 9.47
N VAL A 25 -0.43 18.56 9.64
CA VAL A 25 0.60 17.54 9.50
C VAL A 25 0.07 16.43 8.60
N SER A 26 0.97 15.92 7.77
CA SER A 26 0.77 14.72 6.99
C SER A 26 1.97 13.83 7.17
N VAL A 27 1.72 12.55 7.40
CA VAL A 27 2.76 11.53 7.44
C VAL A 27 2.65 10.68 6.18
N THR A 28 3.77 10.22 5.63
CA THR A 28 3.79 9.25 4.52
C THR A 28 4.98 8.30 4.67
N GLU A 29 4.85 7.10 4.10
CA GLU A 29 5.98 6.17 4.02
C GLU A 29 7.17 6.81 3.30
N GLY A 30 8.36 6.68 3.88
CA GLY A 30 9.60 7.18 3.28
C GLY A 30 9.97 6.40 2.02
N MET A 31 10.64 7.07 1.09
CA MET A 31 11.16 6.41 -0.10
C MET A 31 12.41 5.62 0.25
N TYR A 32 12.37 4.31 0.04
CA TYR A 32 13.53 3.46 0.19
C TYR A 32 14.27 3.31 -1.14
N LYS A 33 15.61 3.32 -1.10
CA LYS A 33 16.41 2.88 -2.25
C LYS A 33 16.15 1.39 -2.46
N MET A 34 15.74 0.99 -3.66
CA MET A 34 15.45 -0.41 -3.95
C MET A 34 16.69 -1.11 -4.50
N GLY A 35 16.99 -2.30 -3.98
CA GLY A 35 18.05 -3.18 -4.45
C GLY A 35 17.65 -3.94 -5.72
N SER A 36 18.54 -4.84 -6.14
CA SER A 36 18.29 -5.74 -7.27
C SER A 36 17.08 -6.64 -7.02
N ALA A 37 16.35 -6.96 -8.09
CA ALA A 37 15.21 -7.87 -8.03
C ALA A 37 15.72 -9.30 -7.76
N PRO A 38 15.14 -10.02 -6.78
CA PRO A 38 15.40 -11.45 -6.63
C PRO A 38 14.82 -12.24 -7.83
N PRO A 39 15.25 -13.51 -8.03
CA PRO A 39 14.68 -14.37 -9.07
C PRO A 39 13.17 -14.54 -8.95
N ILE A 40 12.65 -14.57 -7.71
CA ILE A 40 11.24 -14.71 -7.38
C ILE A 40 10.85 -13.64 -6.37
N GLY A 41 9.77 -12.91 -6.66
CA GLY A 41 9.16 -11.94 -5.75
C GLY A 41 9.40 -10.48 -6.12
N VAL A 42 9.29 -9.60 -5.12
CA VAL A 42 9.40 -8.14 -5.29
C VAL A 42 10.81 -7.64 -5.00
N ARG A 43 11.16 -6.45 -5.51
CA ARG A 43 12.42 -5.77 -5.15
C ARG A 43 12.42 -5.45 -3.65
N LEU A 44 13.60 -5.56 -3.03
CA LEU A 44 13.81 -5.22 -1.62
C LEU A 44 14.29 -3.79 -1.48
N PRO A 45 13.89 -3.07 -0.42
CA PRO A 45 14.61 -1.87 -0.02
C PRO A 45 16.02 -2.25 0.47
N VAL A 46 17.03 -1.49 0.06
CA VAL A 46 18.43 -1.60 0.53
C VAL A 46 18.50 -1.29 2.02
N THR A 47 17.77 -0.25 2.42
CA THR A 47 17.58 0.20 3.80
C THR A 47 16.09 0.21 4.05
N GLY A 48 15.58 -0.64 4.93
CA GLY A 48 14.14 -0.69 5.22
C GLY A 48 13.78 -1.78 6.24
N PRO A 49 12.50 -1.90 6.61
CA PRO A 49 12.05 -2.88 7.58
C PRO A 49 11.96 -4.28 6.92
N VAL A 50 13.13 -4.86 6.65
CA VAL A 50 13.27 -6.17 6.00
C VAL A 50 13.50 -7.25 7.05
N PHE A 51 12.50 -8.09 7.28
CA PHE A 51 12.71 -9.35 7.99
C PHE A 51 13.49 -10.31 7.09
N LYS A 52 14.57 -10.90 7.62
CA LYS A 52 15.30 -11.98 6.93
C LYS A 52 14.95 -13.29 7.59
N VAL A 53 14.27 -14.16 6.86
CA VAL A 53 13.83 -15.47 7.34
C VAL A 53 14.68 -16.53 6.68
N TYR A 54 15.22 -17.45 7.47
CA TYR A 54 16.11 -18.52 7.04
C TYR A 54 15.45 -19.88 7.25
N SER A 55 16.08 -20.90 6.69
CA SER A 55 15.62 -22.26 6.66
C SER A 55 16.76 -23.16 7.12
N GLU A 56 16.45 -24.06 8.04
CA GLU A 56 17.26 -25.21 8.47
C GLU A 56 16.80 -26.49 7.75
N HIS A 57 15.53 -26.50 7.31
CA HIS A 57 14.91 -27.64 6.65
C HIS A 57 14.64 -27.36 5.17
N PRO A 58 14.89 -28.31 4.26
CA PRO A 58 14.76 -28.08 2.83
C PRO A 58 13.36 -27.63 2.40
N GLU A 59 12.29 -27.93 3.15
CA GLU A 59 10.91 -27.70 2.70
C GLU A 59 10.16 -26.59 3.45
N ARG A 60 10.82 -25.87 4.36
CA ARG A 60 10.20 -24.78 5.12
C ARG A 60 11.22 -23.74 5.55
N PHE A 61 10.72 -22.57 5.92
CA PHE A 61 11.46 -21.55 6.64
C PHE A 61 11.22 -21.71 8.14
N ASP A 62 12.26 -21.52 8.95
CA ASP A 62 12.26 -21.93 10.36
C ASP A 62 12.39 -20.74 11.30
N PHE A 63 13.26 -19.76 10.99
CA PHE A 63 13.55 -18.69 11.94
C PHE A 63 13.85 -17.35 11.27
N VAL A 64 13.58 -16.26 12.02
CA VAL A 64 14.02 -14.90 11.67
C VAL A 64 15.46 -14.75 12.13
N GLY A 65 16.38 -14.42 11.23
CA GLY A 65 17.77 -14.15 11.59
C GLY A 65 17.95 -12.72 12.12
N LYS A 66 19.02 -12.52 12.91
CA LYS A 66 19.39 -11.20 13.47
C LYS A 66 18.28 -10.54 14.30
N LYS A 67 17.58 -11.33 15.15
CA LYS A 67 16.50 -10.83 16.03
C LYS A 67 16.92 -9.71 16.98
N ASN A 68 18.21 -9.58 17.25
CA ASN A 68 18.80 -8.52 18.05
C ASN A 68 19.04 -7.20 17.30
N GLN A 69 18.86 -7.17 15.97
CA GLN A 69 18.99 -5.95 15.18
C GLN A 69 17.64 -5.24 15.07
N ASN A 70 17.66 -3.91 15.18
CA ASN A 70 16.44 -3.12 15.00
C ASN A 70 16.05 -3.04 13.53
N LEU A 71 14.76 -3.11 13.23
CA LEU A 71 14.24 -2.77 11.91
C LEU A 71 14.13 -1.27 11.77
N THR A 72 14.65 -0.76 10.66
CA THR A 72 14.66 0.68 10.37
C THR A 72 13.50 1.05 9.47
N PHE A 73 12.58 1.86 9.99
CA PHE A 73 11.50 2.47 9.22
C PHE A 73 11.89 3.90 8.87
N VAL A 74 11.60 4.32 7.63
CA VAL A 74 11.77 5.71 7.21
C VAL A 74 10.38 6.26 6.90
N THR A 75 10.10 7.43 7.44
CA THR A 75 8.80 8.09 7.29
C THR A 75 9.05 9.55 6.94
N THR A 76 8.28 10.10 6.01
CA THR A 76 8.31 11.53 5.69
C THR A 76 7.18 12.22 6.42
N ILE A 77 7.49 13.25 7.20
CA ILE A 77 6.50 14.18 7.75
C ILE A 77 6.52 15.44 6.89
N ALA A 78 5.36 15.91 6.49
CA ALA A 78 5.17 17.21 5.87
C ALA A 78 4.11 18.01 6.63
N GLY A 79 4.28 19.30 6.76
CA GLY A 79 3.34 20.09 7.57
C GLY A 79 3.76 21.53 7.75
N TYR A 80 2.95 22.28 8.49
CA TYR A 80 3.30 23.64 8.91
C TYR A 80 2.55 24.00 10.20
N CYS A 81 3.12 24.96 10.92
CA CYS A 81 2.49 25.60 12.07
C CYS A 81 1.92 26.95 11.64
N GLU A 82 0.66 27.23 11.92
CA GLU A 82 0.09 28.55 11.60
C GLU A 82 0.82 29.68 12.37
N ARG A 83 0.96 30.84 11.73
CA ARG A 83 1.52 32.03 12.38
C ARG A 83 0.70 32.39 13.62
N PRO A 84 1.35 32.88 14.70
CA PRO A 84 2.76 33.25 14.80
C PRO A 84 3.67 32.11 15.31
N ARG A 85 3.27 30.84 15.14
CA ARG A 85 4.03 29.69 15.68
C ARG A 85 5.08 29.19 14.68
N SER A 86 6.13 28.57 15.21
CA SER A 86 7.15 27.83 14.44
C SER A 86 7.12 26.35 14.83
N ALA A 87 7.50 25.46 13.92
CA ALA A 87 7.66 24.05 14.23
C ALA A 87 8.97 23.85 15.01
N SER A 88 8.88 23.29 16.20
CA SER A 88 10.06 23.06 17.05
C SER A 88 10.55 21.63 17.01
N SER A 89 9.63 20.67 16.81
CA SER A 89 10.01 19.28 16.61
C SER A 89 8.93 18.50 15.88
N ALA A 90 9.36 17.42 15.23
CA ALA A 90 8.48 16.42 14.67
C ALA A 90 8.85 15.04 15.23
N SER A 91 7.85 14.18 15.41
CA SER A 91 8.10 12.80 15.87
C SER A 91 7.21 11.82 15.13
N VAL A 92 7.72 10.61 14.93
CA VAL A 92 7.00 9.46 14.38
C VAL A 92 7.07 8.31 15.38
N GLU A 93 5.97 7.61 15.60
CA GLU A 93 5.92 6.40 16.40
C GLU A 93 5.41 5.23 15.56
N ILE A 94 6.12 4.10 15.65
CA ILE A 94 5.79 2.84 14.98
C ILE A 94 5.95 1.74 16.02
N ALA A 95 4.89 0.93 16.20
CA ALA A 95 4.86 -0.16 17.19
C ALA A 95 5.30 0.28 18.61
N GLY A 96 4.88 1.48 19.02
CA GLY A 96 5.20 2.05 20.34
C GLY A 96 6.64 2.58 20.49
N VAL A 97 7.45 2.57 19.43
CA VAL A 97 8.81 3.15 19.43
C VAL A 97 8.79 4.48 18.68
N ARG A 98 9.35 5.52 19.29
CA ARG A 98 9.31 6.89 18.78
C ARG A 98 10.67 7.36 18.25
N GLY A 99 10.70 7.85 17.01
CA GLY A 99 11.77 8.69 16.48
C GLY A 99 11.39 10.16 16.57
N LYS A 100 12.35 11.04 16.87
CA LYS A 100 12.13 12.49 16.99
C LYS A 100 13.20 13.24 16.22
N LYS A 101 12.82 14.35 15.60
CA LYS A 101 13.72 15.32 14.97
C LYS A 101 13.40 16.72 15.48
N THR A 102 14.42 17.42 15.97
CA THR A 102 14.31 18.85 16.30
C THR A 102 14.34 19.65 15.00
N LEU A 103 13.49 20.66 14.92
CA LEU A 103 13.32 21.50 13.74
C LEU A 103 13.70 22.93 14.09
N VAL A 104 14.33 23.62 13.14
CA VAL A 104 14.62 25.05 13.23
C VAL A 104 13.89 25.69 12.05
N THR A 105 12.68 26.19 12.29
CA THR A 105 11.83 26.77 11.24
C THR A 105 11.43 28.19 11.59
N LYS A 106 11.18 28.99 10.55
CA LYS A 106 10.52 30.29 10.67
C LYS A 106 9.02 30.09 10.95
N ARG A 107 8.37 31.17 11.38
CA ARG A 107 6.92 31.16 11.69
C ARG A 107 6.11 30.95 10.40
N GLY A 108 5.20 29.96 10.40
CA GLY A 108 4.42 29.65 9.20
C GLY A 108 5.15 28.85 8.12
N GLU A 109 6.40 28.45 8.35
CA GLU A 109 7.19 27.73 7.34
C GLU A 109 6.67 26.30 7.15
N PHE A 110 6.58 25.89 5.88
CA PHE A 110 6.26 24.52 5.51
C PHE A 110 7.50 23.64 5.65
N ILE A 111 7.36 22.53 6.37
CA ILE A 111 8.41 21.54 6.56
C ILE A 111 8.13 20.29 5.74
N LYS A 112 9.21 19.62 5.34
CA LYS A 112 9.18 18.26 4.80
C LYS A 112 10.44 17.53 5.23
N GLU A 113 10.29 16.60 6.16
CA GLU A 113 11.41 15.98 6.85
C GLU A 113 11.29 14.46 6.90
N GLN A 114 12.42 13.77 6.75
CA GLN A 114 12.48 12.34 6.97
C GLN A 114 12.87 12.04 8.42
N ILE A 115 12.10 11.15 9.05
CA ILE A 115 12.37 10.63 10.38
C ILE A 115 12.57 9.12 10.27
N THR A 116 13.66 8.67 10.87
CA THR A 116 14.00 7.25 10.96
C THR A 116 13.59 6.71 12.33
N VAL A 117 12.85 5.61 12.36
CA VAL A 117 12.44 4.92 13.58
C VAL A 117 13.08 3.52 13.59
N SER A 118 13.92 3.25 14.59
CA SER A 118 14.57 1.95 14.79
C SER A 118 13.76 1.12 15.77
N VAL A 119 13.02 0.12 15.28
CA VAL A 119 12.09 -0.69 16.08
C VAL A 119 12.72 -2.06 16.39
N PRO A 120 12.87 -2.44 17.67
CA PRO A 120 13.33 -3.78 18.03
C PRO A 120 12.34 -4.86 17.57
N HIS A 121 12.84 -6.02 17.13
CA HIS A 121 11.99 -7.13 16.69
C HIS A 121 10.92 -7.55 17.71
N GLY A 122 11.26 -7.52 19.01
CA GLY A 122 10.31 -7.88 20.07
C GLY A 122 9.09 -6.97 20.17
N LYS A 123 9.17 -5.71 19.68
CA LYS A 123 8.04 -4.77 19.65
C LYS A 123 7.12 -4.97 18.45
N LEU A 124 7.54 -5.76 17.46
CA LEU A 124 6.78 -6.06 16.26
C LEU A 124 5.89 -7.31 16.43
N GLY A 125 5.69 -7.78 17.66
CA GLY A 125 5.26 -9.14 18.04
C GLY A 125 3.94 -9.65 17.45
N SER A 126 3.14 -8.82 16.79
CA SER A 126 1.99 -9.29 16.00
C SER A 126 2.39 -9.89 14.65
N PHE A 127 3.57 -9.57 14.12
CA PHE A 127 3.98 -9.97 12.77
C PHE A 127 4.84 -11.23 12.78
N ASN A 128 4.27 -12.36 12.35
CA ASN A 128 4.98 -13.64 12.24
C ASN A 128 5.59 -13.82 10.84
N ALA A 129 6.83 -13.37 10.67
CA ALA A 129 7.56 -13.44 9.40
C ALA A 129 7.84 -14.88 8.93
N VAL A 130 8.01 -15.85 9.84
CA VAL A 130 8.22 -17.27 9.50
C VAL A 130 6.95 -17.86 8.88
N LYS A 131 5.81 -17.63 9.53
CA LYS A 131 4.51 -18.05 9.01
C LYS A 131 4.22 -17.42 7.65
N ALA A 132 4.50 -16.13 7.51
CA ALA A 132 4.40 -15.40 6.24
C ALA A 132 5.17 -16.08 5.10
N CYS A 133 6.46 -16.42 5.32
CA CYS A 133 7.24 -17.15 4.32
C CYS A 133 6.66 -18.53 4.01
N ASN A 134 6.24 -19.30 5.01
CA ASN A 134 5.71 -20.65 4.78
C ASN A 134 4.34 -20.66 4.11
N ASP A 135 3.49 -19.67 4.37
CA ASP A 135 2.21 -19.51 3.68
C ASP A 135 2.43 -19.19 2.20
N GLU A 136 3.32 -18.23 1.87
CA GLU A 136 3.63 -17.96 0.46
C GLU A 136 4.37 -19.14 -0.20
N LEU A 137 5.25 -19.84 0.52
CA LEU A 137 5.93 -21.02 -0.03
C LEU A 137 4.93 -22.07 -0.54
N ARG A 138 3.83 -22.29 0.21
CA ARG A 138 2.74 -23.19 -0.21
C ARG A 138 2.03 -22.65 -1.46
N THR A 139 1.70 -21.35 -1.48
CA THR A 139 1.07 -20.69 -2.64
C THR A 139 1.95 -20.83 -3.88
N LEU A 140 3.23 -20.50 -3.78
CA LEU A 140 4.20 -20.60 -4.86
C LEU A 140 4.40 -22.04 -5.34
N ALA A 141 4.42 -23.03 -4.44
CA ALA A 141 4.51 -24.43 -4.84
C ALA A 141 3.33 -24.85 -5.73
N ILE A 142 2.12 -24.42 -5.37
CA ILE A 142 0.90 -24.68 -6.15
C ILE A 142 0.93 -23.93 -7.49
N GLU A 143 1.26 -22.64 -7.48
CA GLU A 143 1.22 -21.78 -8.67
C GLU A 143 2.36 -22.04 -9.66
N THR A 144 3.51 -22.50 -9.18
CA THR A 144 4.69 -22.70 -10.03
C THR A 144 4.93 -24.16 -10.39
N GLY A 145 4.28 -25.11 -9.70
CA GLY A 145 4.54 -26.55 -9.81
C GLY A 145 5.93 -26.96 -9.33
N LEU A 146 6.71 -26.06 -8.74
CA LEU A 146 8.01 -26.36 -8.15
C LEU A 146 7.81 -27.02 -6.78
N SER A 147 8.70 -27.94 -6.43
CA SER A 147 8.73 -28.49 -5.08
C SER A 147 9.08 -27.39 -4.07
N LYS A 148 8.59 -27.53 -2.83
CA LYS A 148 8.96 -26.62 -1.74
C LYS A 148 10.47 -26.54 -1.57
N LYS A 149 11.17 -27.68 -1.73
CA LYS A 149 12.63 -27.78 -1.71
C LYS A 149 13.32 -26.84 -2.70
N GLU A 150 12.85 -26.80 -3.93
CA GLU A 150 13.42 -25.92 -4.96
C GLU A 150 13.13 -24.44 -4.65
N LEU A 151 11.92 -24.13 -4.19
CA LEU A 151 11.55 -22.76 -3.80
C LEU A 151 12.31 -22.25 -2.57
N VAL A 152 12.52 -23.10 -1.56
CA VAL A 152 13.34 -22.77 -0.38
C VAL A 152 14.80 -22.59 -0.76
N LYS A 153 15.33 -23.39 -1.70
CA LYS A 153 16.71 -23.19 -2.21
C LYS A 153 16.86 -21.86 -2.93
N GLN A 154 15.88 -21.47 -3.76
CA GLN A 154 15.91 -20.20 -4.50
C GLN A 154 15.68 -18.99 -3.57
N GLY A 155 14.82 -19.14 -2.57
CA GLY A 155 14.33 -18.03 -1.76
C GLY A 155 13.44 -17.08 -2.55
N PHE A 156 12.76 -16.17 -1.85
CA PHE A 156 11.89 -15.17 -2.46
C PHE A 156 11.65 -13.99 -1.53
N THR A 157 10.99 -12.95 -2.04
CA THR A 157 10.67 -11.74 -1.29
C THR A 157 9.18 -11.40 -1.34
N LEU A 158 8.65 -11.01 -0.18
CA LEU A 158 7.28 -10.56 0.04
C LEU A 158 7.26 -9.11 0.50
N ARG A 159 6.20 -8.38 0.14
CA ARG A 159 5.84 -7.08 0.70
C ARG A 159 4.47 -7.23 1.36
N TYR A 160 4.41 -6.86 2.64
CA TYR A 160 3.17 -6.79 3.41
C TYR A 160 2.77 -5.33 3.49
N GLU A 161 1.71 -5.00 2.76
CA GLU A 161 1.12 -3.66 2.78
C GLU A 161 0.40 -3.42 4.11
N ASP A 162 0.53 -2.21 4.63
CA ASP A 162 -0.14 -1.76 5.86
C ASP A 162 0.14 -2.62 7.10
N ALA A 163 1.33 -3.23 7.16
CA ALA A 163 1.71 -4.12 8.25
C ALA A 163 1.70 -3.42 9.62
N PHE A 164 2.03 -2.12 9.67
CA PHE A 164 2.00 -1.31 10.88
C PHE A 164 1.33 0.04 10.64
N LYS A 165 0.91 0.69 11.72
CA LYS A 165 0.41 2.08 11.70
C LYS A 165 1.50 3.00 12.23
N SER A 166 1.89 3.98 11.43
CA SER A 166 2.71 5.10 11.89
C SER A 166 1.82 6.21 12.42
N LYS A 167 2.23 6.84 13.52
CA LYS A 167 1.60 8.06 14.06
C LYS A 167 2.64 9.17 14.05
N ALA A 168 2.29 10.32 13.54
CA ALA A 168 3.15 11.49 13.51
C ALA A 168 2.58 12.61 14.38
N TRP A 169 3.49 13.37 14.98
CA TRP A 169 3.18 14.60 15.71
C TRP A 169 4.08 15.71 15.21
N LEU A 170 3.49 16.88 14.98
CA LEU A 170 4.20 18.13 14.74
C LEU A 170 3.94 19.08 15.91
N PHE A 171 5.00 19.45 16.61
CA PHE A 171 4.94 20.34 17.76
C PHE A 171 5.20 21.78 17.32
N CYS A 172 4.27 22.66 17.64
CA CYS A 172 4.27 24.07 17.27
C CYS A 172 4.39 24.94 18.52
N ASP A 173 5.43 25.77 18.57
CA ASP A 173 5.73 26.64 19.70
C ASP A 173 5.48 28.12 19.36
N LYS A 174 5.08 28.90 20.37
CA LYS A 174 4.94 30.37 20.29
C LYS A 174 5.78 31.01 21.40
N GLY A 175 7.09 31.16 21.18
CA GLY A 175 8.00 31.68 22.21
C GLY A 175 8.09 30.72 23.41
N PRO A 176 7.94 31.18 24.67
CA PRO A 176 8.08 30.31 25.85
C PRO A 176 6.89 29.34 26.06
N VAL A 177 5.77 29.55 25.37
CA VAL A 177 4.58 28.71 25.52
C VAL A 177 4.63 27.55 24.52
N LYS A 178 4.85 26.34 25.03
CA LYS A 178 4.65 25.07 24.30
C LYS A 178 3.17 24.74 24.30
N GLY A 179 2.58 24.29 23.19
CA GLY A 179 1.17 23.88 23.32
C GLY A 179 0.38 23.35 22.13
N HIS A 180 0.87 23.40 20.88
CA HIS A 180 0.06 22.90 19.76
C HIS A 180 0.68 21.67 19.12
N ILE A 181 -0.16 20.65 18.95
CA ILE A 181 0.23 19.35 18.42
C ILE A 181 -0.72 19.05 17.26
N ALA A 182 -0.19 19.04 16.05
CA ALA A 182 -0.90 18.43 14.92
C ALA A 182 -0.56 16.95 14.88
N THR A 183 -1.54 16.09 14.57
CA THR A 183 -1.34 14.64 14.47
C THR A 183 -1.88 14.08 13.16
N ASP A 184 -1.17 13.10 12.59
CA ASP A 184 -1.65 12.31 11.47
C ASP A 184 -1.18 10.86 11.61
N SER A 185 -1.78 9.94 10.87
CA SER A 185 -1.39 8.54 10.87
C SER A 185 -1.53 7.90 9.51
N GLU A 186 -0.50 7.18 9.07
CA GLU A 186 -0.54 6.39 7.85
C GLU A 186 -0.07 4.95 8.13
N PRO A 187 -0.62 3.97 7.40
CA PRO A 187 -0.04 2.64 7.37
C PRO A 187 1.37 2.66 6.75
N VAL A 188 2.23 1.74 7.21
CA VAL A 188 3.58 1.53 6.68
C VAL A 188 3.80 0.07 6.36
N ASP A 189 4.59 -0.18 5.31
CA ASP A 189 4.79 -1.51 4.78
C ASP A 189 6.01 -2.20 5.40
N VAL A 190 6.04 -3.51 5.24
CA VAL A 190 7.13 -4.37 5.70
C VAL A 190 7.53 -5.31 4.58
N TRP A 191 8.83 -5.59 4.49
CA TRP A 191 9.35 -6.57 3.55
C TRP A 191 9.83 -7.81 4.29
N VAL A 192 9.60 -8.97 3.68
CA VAL A 192 10.10 -10.25 4.20
C VAL A 192 10.93 -10.89 3.11
N LYS A 193 12.22 -11.05 3.37
CA LYS A 193 13.15 -11.80 2.55
C LYS A 193 13.25 -13.22 3.10
N CYS A 194 12.63 -14.18 2.42
CA CYS A 194 12.77 -15.60 2.69
C CYS A 194 14.05 -16.06 1.99
N VAL A 195 15.16 -16.12 2.73
CA VAL A 195 16.52 -16.29 2.20
C VAL A 195 16.73 -17.71 1.72
N GLY A 196 17.12 -17.86 0.46
CA GLY A 196 17.41 -19.15 -0.13
C GLY A 196 18.57 -19.86 0.56
N THR A 197 18.47 -21.18 0.75
CA THR A 197 19.59 -21.98 1.22
C THR A 197 20.61 -22.09 0.09
N LYS A 198 21.70 -21.30 0.18
CA LYS A 198 22.90 -21.56 -0.60
C LYS A 198 23.44 -22.89 -0.10
N THR A 199 23.05 -23.98 -0.75
CA THR A 199 23.63 -25.29 -0.48
C THR A 199 25.12 -25.18 -0.82
N GLY A 200 25.93 -24.94 0.23
CA GLY A 200 27.28 -25.47 0.29
C GLY A 200 27.21 -26.97 0.06
N LYS A 201 28.26 -27.49 -0.57
CA LYS A 201 28.44 -28.87 -1.03
C LYS A 201 27.71 -29.90 -0.14
N PRO A 202 27.00 -30.87 -0.74
CA PRO A 202 26.53 -32.02 0.02
C PRO A 202 27.71 -32.61 0.78
N ALA A 203 27.52 -32.93 2.07
CA ALA A 203 28.52 -33.68 2.82
C ALA A 203 28.86 -34.96 2.01
N PRO A 204 30.16 -35.34 1.89
CA PRO A 204 30.57 -36.51 1.12
C PRO A 204 30.19 -37.79 1.87
N GLY A 205 28.91 -38.13 1.85
CA GLY A 205 28.44 -39.47 2.13
C GLY A 205 28.71 -40.32 0.90
N LYS A 206 29.75 -41.15 0.96
CA LYS A 206 30.02 -42.22 0.00
C LYS A 206 28.88 -43.25 0.07
N GLY A 207 27.81 -43.00 -0.67
CA GLY A 207 26.80 -43.99 -1.00
C GLY A 207 26.56 -43.90 -2.48
N LYS A 208 27.03 -44.90 -3.23
CA LYS A 208 26.82 -45.04 -4.67
C LYS A 208 25.41 -45.59 -4.91
N PRO A 209 24.50 -44.88 -5.59
CA PRO A 209 23.30 -45.50 -6.14
C PRO A 209 23.56 -45.75 -7.63
N ASP A 210 23.88 -46.99 -7.97
CA ASP A 210 23.72 -47.50 -9.33
C ASP A 210 22.22 -47.76 -9.53
N GLY A 211 21.56 -46.92 -10.32
CA GLY A 211 20.15 -47.08 -10.65
C GLY A 211 19.70 -45.97 -11.59
N GLY A 212 19.56 -46.30 -12.88
CA GLY A 212 19.18 -45.37 -13.93
C GLY A 212 17.80 -44.77 -13.72
N ASP A 213 17.74 -43.59 -13.09
CA ASP A 213 16.52 -42.82 -12.96
C ASP A 213 16.19 -42.12 -14.28
N LYS A 214 15.20 -42.66 -14.99
CA LYS A 214 14.45 -41.90 -16.00
C LYS A 214 13.98 -40.61 -15.34
N LYS A 215 14.55 -39.48 -15.78
CA LYS A 215 14.19 -38.13 -15.32
C LYS A 215 12.67 -38.03 -15.20
N PRO A 216 12.12 -37.85 -13.98
CA PRO A 216 10.68 -37.77 -13.80
C PRO A 216 10.11 -36.72 -14.76
N PRO A 217 9.01 -37.03 -15.47
CA PRO A 217 8.37 -36.07 -16.36
C PRO A 217 8.12 -34.79 -15.56
N LYS A 218 8.68 -33.68 -16.06
CA LYS A 218 8.59 -32.36 -15.42
C LYS A 218 7.10 -32.07 -15.16
N PRO A 219 6.67 -31.89 -13.90
CA PRO A 219 5.26 -31.67 -13.59
C PRO A 219 4.70 -30.55 -14.45
N ALA A 220 3.56 -30.79 -15.08
CA ALA A 220 2.88 -29.76 -15.86
C ALA A 220 2.60 -28.56 -14.96
N ARG A 221 3.20 -27.42 -15.28
CA ARG A 221 3.14 -26.20 -14.48
C ARG A 221 1.70 -25.67 -14.45
N LEU A 222 1.04 -25.74 -13.30
CA LEU A 222 -0.30 -25.19 -13.13
C LEU A 222 -0.25 -23.67 -13.22
N VAL A 223 -0.58 -23.12 -14.39
CA VAL A 223 -0.61 -21.67 -14.58
C VAL A 223 -1.68 -21.05 -13.67
N PRO A 224 -1.36 -20.03 -12.84
CA PRO A 224 -2.32 -19.40 -11.94
C PRO A 224 -3.47 -18.78 -12.72
N LEU A 225 -4.70 -18.91 -12.19
CA LEU A 225 -5.90 -18.41 -12.87
C LEU A 225 -5.84 -16.90 -13.07
N VAL A 226 -5.57 -16.15 -12.00
CA VAL A 226 -5.46 -14.68 -12.06
C VAL A 226 -3.99 -14.28 -12.19
N LYS A 227 -3.70 -13.48 -13.20
CA LYS A 227 -2.35 -12.93 -13.46
C LYS A 227 -2.11 -11.65 -12.68
N ARG A 228 -3.08 -10.72 -12.71
CA ARG A 228 -3.01 -9.42 -12.01
C ARG A 228 -4.39 -8.78 -11.91
N VAL A 229 -4.47 -7.80 -11.03
CA VAL A 229 -5.69 -7.05 -10.71
C VAL A 229 -5.35 -5.56 -10.70
N GLU A 230 -6.13 -4.76 -11.41
CA GLU A 230 -5.97 -3.30 -11.53
C GLU A 230 -7.25 -2.61 -11.04
N PHE A 231 -7.10 -1.51 -10.30
CA PHE A 231 -8.21 -0.75 -9.73
C PHE A 231 -7.84 0.73 -9.64
N GLU A 232 -8.68 1.60 -10.19
CA GLU A 232 -8.44 3.03 -10.33
C GLU A 232 -9.70 3.83 -9.99
N VAL A 233 -9.53 5.10 -9.63
CA VAL A 233 -10.60 6.06 -9.35
C VAL A 233 -10.56 7.16 -10.42
N ASP A 234 -11.73 7.60 -10.88
CA ASP A 234 -11.86 8.63 -11.91
C ASP A 234 -11.39 10.01 -11.46
N LYS A 235 -11.66 10.38 -10.19
CA LYS A 235 -11.33 11.67 -9.59
C LYS A 235 -10.50 11.46 -8.31
N PRO A 236 -9.18 11.22 -8.43
CA PRO A 236 -8.31 11.03 -7.26
C PRO A 236 -8.18 12.31 -6.43
N ASN A 237 -8.34 13.49 -7.04
CA ASN A 237 -8.39 14.77 -6.35
C ASN A 237 -9.56 15.58 -6.90
N TYR A 238 -10.49 16.00 -6.05
CA TYR A 238 -11.63 16.82 -6.43
C TYR A 238 -11.79 18.00 -5.46
N ILE A 239 -12.00 19.19 -6.01
CA ILE A 239 -12.36 20.39 -5.26
C ILE A 239 -13.56 20.99 -5.99
N GLY A 240 -14.69 21.15 -5.32
CA GLY A 240 -15.89 21.68 -5.97
C GLY A 240 -17.17 21.44 -5.17
N LYS A 241 -18.30 21.61 -5.86
CA LYS A 241 -19.63 21.49 -5.24
C LYS A 241 -19.96 20.06 -4.85
N CYS A 242 -20.68 19.92 -3.75
CA CYS A 242 -21.26 18.67 -3.28
C CYS A 242 -22.81 18.80 -3.27
N PRO A 243 -23.57 17.71 -3.53
CA PRO A 243 -23.12 16.32 -3.57
C PRO A 243 -22.34 15.97 -4.83
N MET A 244 -21.39 15.04 -4.68
CA MET A 244 -20.57 14.58 -5.80
C MET A 244 -20.33 13.07 -5.71
N SER A 245 -20.31 12.38 -6.86
CA SER A 245 -19.95 10.95 -6.94
C SER A 245 -18.59 10.73 -7.62
N ILE A 246 -17.75 9.90 -6.99
CA ILE A 246 -16.55 9.31 -7.62
C ILE A 246 -16.90 7.91 -8.09
N ARG A 247 -16.23 7.48 -9.16
CA ARG A 247 -16.38 6.17 -9.75
C ARG A 247 -15.06 5.42 -9.71
N PHE A 248 -15.11 4.22 -9.17
CA PHE A 248 -14.02 3.26 -9.20
C PHE A 248 -14.24 2.26 -10.33
N THR A 249 -13.17 2.00 -11.08
CA THR A 249 -13.16 1.00 -12.15
C THR A 249 -12.00 0.05 -11.96
N GLY A 250 -12.16 -1.19 -12.40
CA GLY A 250 -11.11 -2.18 -12.27
C GLY A 250 -11.14 -3.23 -13.37
N ARG A 251 -10.04 -3.95 -13.48
CA ARG A 251 -9.86 -5.02 -14.46
C ARG A 251 -9.13 -6.19 -13.83
N ILE A 252 -9.57 -7.40 -14.18
CA ILE A 252 -8.94 -8.65 -13.78
C ILE A 252 -8.35 -9.27 -15.05
N VAL A 253 -7.07 -9.65 -14.97
CA VAL A 253 -6.36 -10.33 -16.06
C VAL A 253 -6.17 -11.79 -15.66
N ALA A 254 -6.67 -12.72 -16.47
CA ALA A 254 -6.59 -14.15 -16.23
C ALA A 254 -5.69 -14.86 -17.27
N ASN A 255 -5.02 -15.95 -16.85
CA ASN A 255 -4.19 -16.76 -17.75
C ASN A 255 -4.91 -17.99 -18.31
N ARG A 256 -6.09 -18.34 -17.79
CA ARG A 256 -6.85 -19.51 -18.23
C ARG A 256 -8.34 -19.37 -17.92
N LYS A 257 -9.14 -20.31 -18.42
CA LYS A 257 -10.57 -20.44 -18.11
C LYS A 257 -10.77 -20.64 -16.61
N GLY A 258 -11.78 -19.98 -16.03
CA GLY A 258 -12.13 -20.14 -14.62
C GLY A 258 -13.04 -19.03 -14.12
N ILE A 259 -13.58 -19.21 -12.91
CA ILE A 259 -14.42 -18.21 -12.25
C ILE A 259 -13.57 -17.49 -11.21
N VAL A 260 -13.63 -16.16 -11.22
CA VAL A 260 -12.97 -15.30 -10.24
C VAL A 260 -14.03 -14.59 -9.43
N LYS A 261 -14.04 -14.82 -8.10
CA LYS A 261 -14.89 -14.07 -7.17
C LYS A 261 -14.08 -12.94 -6.56
N TYR A 262 -14.65 -11.74 -6.53
CA TYR A 262 -13.98 -10.54 -6.04
C TYR A 262 -14.92 -9.67 -5.20
N ARG A 263 -14.33 -8.74 -4.46
CA ARG A 263 -15.04 -7.67 -3.73
C ARG A 263 -14.15 -6.43 -3.66
N THR A 264 -14.73 -5.30 -3.32
CA THR A 264 -13.98 -4.07 -3.02
C THR A 264 -13.97 -3.81 -1.52
N VAL A 265 -12.86 -3.27 -1.02
CA VAL A 265 -12.66 -2.91 0.39
C VAL A 265 -12.20 -1.46 0.46
N ALA A 266 -12.88 -0.66 1.29
CA ALA A 266 -12.51 0.72 1.55
C ALA A 266 -11.68 0.89 2.83
N HIS A 267 -11.12 2.08 3.00
CA HIS A 267 -10.28 2.46 4.13
C HIS A 267 -10.92 2.33 5.51
N ASP A 268 -12.25 2.43 5.59
CA ASP A 268 -13.07 2.27 6.80
C ASP A 268 -13.38 0.80 7.10
N GLY A 269 -12.87 -0.13 6.30
CA GLY A 269 -13.15 -1.56 6.41
C GLY A 269 -14.47 -1.99 5.76
N SER A 270 -15.26 -1.07 5.21
CA SER A 270 -16.49 -1.41 4.49
C SER A 270 -16.20 -2.25 3.26
N ARG A 271 -17.06 -3.23 3.00
CA ARG A 271 -16.88 -4.24 1.95
C ARG A 271 -18.08 -4.22 1.00
N SER A 272 -17.84 -4.34 -0.30
CA SER A 272 -18.93 -4.63 -1.23
C SER A 272 -19.40 -6.08 -1.12
N PRO A 273 -20.56 -6.42 -1.70
CA PRO A 273 -20.92 -7.80 -1.99
C PRO A 273 -19.83 -8.51 -2.81
N ILE A 274 -19.87 -9.85 -2.79
CA ILE A 274 -18.99 -10.69 -3.60
C ILE A 274 -19.59 -10.81 -4.99
N PHE A 275 -18.80 -10.48 -6.00
CA PHE A 275 -19.17 -10.58 -7.41
C PHE A 275 -18.36 -11.68 -8.10
N GLY A 276 -18.95 -12.32 -9.11
CA GLY A 276 -18.28 -13.35 -9.91
C GLY A 276 -18.03 -12.87 -11.35
N VAL A 277 -16.85 -13.17 -11.88
CA VAL A 277 -16.53 -12.98 -13.31
C VAL A 277 -15.99 -14.30 -13.86
N GLN A 278 -16.63 -14.81 -14.91
CA GLN A 278 -16.21 -16.02 -15.60
C GLN A 278 -15.26 -15.68 -16.76
N PHE A 279 -14.12 -16.32 -16.83
CA PHE A 279 -13.20 -16.28 -17.96
C PHE A 279 -13.36 -17.57 -18.77
N ASN A 280 -13.57 -17.44 -20.08
CA ASN A 280 -13.66 -18.59 -21.00
C ASN A 280 -12.27 -19.06 -21.49
N GLY A 281 -11.23 -18.27 -21.20
CA GLY A 281 -9.85 -18.51 -21.56
C GLY A 281 -8.96 -17.39 -20.99
N PRO A 282 -7.67 -17.35 -21.36
CA PRO A 282 -6.80 -16.22 -21.02
C PRO A 282 -7.41 -14.90 -21.55
N GLY A 283 -7.38 -13.84 -20.75
CA GLY A 283 -7.97 -12.57 -21.18
C GLY A 283 -8.10 -11.51 -20.08
N VAL A 284 -8.74 -10.40 -20.41
CA VAL A 284 -9.00 -9.28 -19.49
C VAL A 284 -10.49 -9.05 -19.40
N LYS A 285 -11.03 -8.96 -18.19
CA LYS A 285 -12.42 -8.55 -17.97
C LYS A 285 -12.48 -7.34 -17.05
N ALA A 286 -13.31 -6.38 -17.41
CA ALA A 286 -13.66 -5.28 -16.52
C ALA A 286 -14.58 -5.81 -15.41
N ILE A 287 -14.42 -5.28 -14.20
CA ILE A 287 -15.35 -5.53 -13.11
C ILE A 287 -16.49 -4.51 -13.12
N SER A 288 -17.55 -4.79 -12.38
CA SER A 288 -18.64 -3.85 -12.19
C SER A 288 -18.10 -2.56 -11.54
N PRO A 289 -18.44 -1.38 -12.08
CA PRO A 289 -18.02 -0.11 -11.49
C PRO A 289 -18.62 0.03 -10.09
N TRP A 290 -17.88 0.64 -9.19
CA TRP A 290 -18.36 0.99 -7.86
C TRP A 290 -18.38 2.51 -7.73
N SER A 291 -19.45 3.08 -7.19
CA SER A 291 -19.56 4.52 -6.99
C SER A 291 -19.72 4.86 -5.51
N GLN A 292 -19.18 6.00 -5.10
CA GLN A 292 -19.39 6.54 -3.76
C GLN A 292 -19.78 8.00 -3.89
N THR A 293 -20.88 8.37 -3.23
CA THR A 293 -21.41 9.74 -3.22
C THR A 293 -21.06 10.41 -1.89
N PHE A 294 -20.55 11.62 -1.99
CA PHE A 294 -20.25 12.48 -0.85
C PHE A 294 -21.35 13.54 -0.79
N ALA A 295 -22.05 13.58 0.34
CA ALA A 295 -23.16 14.49 0.56
C ALA A 295 -22.67 15.94 0.67
N LYS A 296 -23.59 16.89 0.50
CA LYS A 296 -23.36 18.28 0.85
C LYS A 296 -23.10 18.37 2.37
N PRO A 297 -22.20 19.25 2.85
CA PRO A 297 -22.15 19.57 4.27
C PRO A 297 -23.54 19.94 4.77
N ASP A 298 -23.92 19.41 5.93
CA ASP A 298 -25.20 19.72 6.56
C ASP A 298 -25.25 21.22 6.89
N PRO A 299 -26.17 21.99 6.29
CA PRO A 299 -26.27 23.43 6.53
C PRO A 299 -26.78 23.77 7.94
N SER A 300 -27.23 22.80 8.73
CA SER A 300 -27.71 23.03 10.11
C SER A 300 -26.59 23.36 11.10
N GLY A 301 -25.32 23.18 10.71
CA GLY A 301 -24.15 23.57 11.50
C GLY A 301 -23.96 25.09 11.55
N ARG A 302 -24.72 25.77 12.41
CA ARG A 302 -24.52 27.16 12.92
C ARG A 302 -23.97 28.15 11.88
N LEU A 303 -24.87 28.97 11.33
CA LEU A 303 -24.57 30.21 10.58
C LEU A 303 -23.49 31.03 11.29
N SER A 304 -22.22 30.79 10.95
CA SER A 304 -21.11 31.57 11.46
C SER A 304 -21.04 32.80 10.57
N ALA A 305 -21.45 33.94 11.09
CA ALA A 305 -21.62 35.22 10.38
C ALA A 305 -20.30 35.87 9.92
N GLY A 306 -19.35 35.10 9.41
CA GLY A 306 -18.11 35.58 8.81
C GLY A 306 -18.11 35.32 7.31
N GLY A 307 -18.26 36.37 6.50
CA GLY A 307 -18.35 36.33 5.03
C GLY A 307 -17.05 35.94 4.29
N GLY A 308 -16.39 34.87 4.70
CA GLY A 308 -15.29 34.24 3.97
C GLY A 308 -15.73 32.91 3.38
N SER A 309 -15.30 32.58 2.16
CA SER A 309 -15.55 31.29 1.51
C SER A 309 -15.23 30.13 2.46
N GLN A 310 -16.27 29.52 3.04
CA GLN A 310 -16.10 28.51 4.06
C GLN A 310 -15.59 27.23 3.39
N LYS A 311 -14.38 26.81 3.76
CA LYS A 311 -13.82 25.54 3.30
C LYS A 311 -14.70 24.42 3.86
N GLY A 312 -15.44 23.74 2.99
CA GLY A 312 -16.29 22.62 3.38
C GLY A 312 -15.47 21.38 3.77
N PRO A 313 -16.16 20.28 4.14
CA PRO A 313 -15.53 19.08 4.64
C PRO A 313 -14.56 18.50 3.61
N THR A 314 -13.44 17.98 4.12
CA THR A 314 -12.45 17.26 3.33
C THR A 314 -12.61 15.76 3.58
N TYR A 315 -12.94 15.01 2.54
CA TYR A 315 -13.02 13.55 2.58
C TYR A 315 -11.76 12.96 1.95
N LYS A 316 -11.04 12.12 2.70
CA LYS A 316 -9.89 11.37 2.21
C LYS A 316 -10.12 9.89 2.46
N GLY A 317 -9.71 9.06 1.52
CA GLY A 317 -9.85 7.63 1.68
C GLY A 317 -9.17 6.86 0.56
N TRP A 318 -9.36 5.56 0.60
CA TRP A 318 -8.94 4.66 -0.46
C TRP A 318 -9.93 3.51 -0.61
N ARG A 319 -9.92 2.90 -1.78
CA ARG A 319 -10.63 1.65 -2.05
C ARG A 319 -9.73 0.73 -2.88
N ARG A 320 -9.79 -0.58 -2.65
CA ARG A 320 -9.02 -1.58 -3.42
C ARG A 320 -9.89 -2.77 -3.80
N LEU A 321 -9.43 -3.53 -4.79
CA LEU A 321 -10.06 -4.74 -5.28
C LEU A 321 -9.36 -5.97 -4.68
N GLU A 322 -10.13 -6.83 -4.02
CA GLU A 322 -9.66 -8.09 -3.43
C GLU A 322 -10.28 -9.28 -4.17
N ILE A 323 -9.45 -10.27 -4.51
CA ILE A 323 -9.92 -11.55 -5.05
C ILE A 323 -10.20 -12.49 -3.87
N VAL A 324 -11.45 -12.94 -3.78
CA VAL A 324 -11.92 -13.89 -2.77
C VAL A 324 -11.63 -15.32 -3.22
N GLU A 325 -11.88 -15.61 -4.50
CA GLU A 325 -11.56 -16.89 -5.13
C GLU A 325 -10.97 -16.66 -6.53
N PRO A 326 -9.88 -17.35 -6.89
CA PRO A 326 -9.11 -18.29 -6.06
C PRO A 326 -8.36 -17.56 -4.93
N LYS A 327 -8.13 -18.26 -3.81
CA LYS A 327 -7.34 -17.74 -2.69
C LYS A 327 -5.88 -17.57 -3.10
N GLY A 328 -5.15 -16.70 -2.39
CA GLY A 328 -3.72 -16.45 -2.61
C GLY A 328 -3.42 -15.39 -3.67
N VAL A 329 -4.44 -14.88 -4.39
CA VAL A 329 -4.25 -13.79 -5.32
C VAL A 329 -4.07 -12.47 -4.57
N ARG A 330 -3.00 -11.75 -4.89
CA ARG A 330 -2.70 -10.45 -4.28
C ARG A 330 -3.79 -9.41 -4.63
N PRO A 331 -4.24 -8.59 -3.65
CA PRO A 331 -5.13 -7.46 -3.92
C PRO A 331 -4.56 -6.47 -4.93
N SER A 332 -5.42 -5.65 -5.52
CA SER A 332 -4.97 -4.49 -6.30
C SER A 332 -4.27 -3.46 -5.40
N ALA A 333 -3.49 -2.58 -6.03
CA ALA A 333 -3.10 -1.33 -5.41
C ALA A 333 -4.34 -0.54 -4.94
N LYS A 334 -4.15 0.30 -3.92
CA LYS A 334 -5.18 1.19 -3.39
C LYS A 334 -5.45 2.34 -4.36
N ALA A 335 -6.70 2.52 -4.75
CA ALA A 335 -7.19 3.72 -5.42
C ALA A 335 -7.50 4.78 -4.35
N LYS A 336 -6.54 5.67 -4.10
CA LYS A 336 -6.65 6.78 -3.13
C LYS A 336 -7.44 7.94 -3.73
N TYR A 337 -8.23 8.63 -2.91
CA TYR A 337 -8.96 9.84 -3.30
C TYR A 337 -8.93 10.91 -2.21
N SER A 338 -9.03 12.18 -2.61
CA SER A 338 -9.16 13.37 -1.74
C SER A 338 -10.18 14.33 -2.34
N ILE A 339 -11.23 14.63 -1.59
CA ILE A 339 -12.39 15.42 -2.03
C ILE A 339 -12.57 16.57 -1.06
N ILE A 340 -12.56 17.80 -1.57
CA ILE A 340 -12.84 19.01 -0.80
C ILE A 340 -14.15 19.57 -1.33
N CYS A 341 -15.19 19.50 -0.50
CA CYS A 341 -16.45 20.14 -0.82
C CYS A 341 -16.33 21.65 -0.57
N MET A 342 -16.77 22.45 -1.52
CA MET A 342 -16.88 23.91 -1.40
C MET A 342 -18.29 24.32 -1.83
N ASP A 343 -18.83 25.38 -1.20
CA ASP A 343 -20.15 25.91 -1.59
C ASP A 343 -20.11 26.56 -2.97
N GLU A 344 -18.95 27.13 -3.32
CA GLU A 344 -18.69 27.71 -4.62
C GLU A 344 -17.76 26.81 -5.43
N ALA A 345 -18.14 26.54 -6.69
CA ALA A 345 -17.31 25.76 -7.58
C ALA A 345 -16.16 26.67 -8.05
N LEU A 346 -15.03 26.65 -7.35
CA LEU A 346 -13.77 27.01 -8.00
C LEU A 346 -13.56 25.98 -9.11
N GLN A 347 -13.86 26.36 -10.36
CA GLN A 347 -13.45 25.61 -11.54
C GLN A 347 -11.92 25.63 -11.62
N LEU A 348 -11.25 24.86 -10.77
CA LEU A 348 -9.97 24.30 -11.19
C LEU A 348 -10.33 23.23 -12.22
N GLU A 349 -10.18 23.57 -13.50
CA GLU A 349 -10.11 22.55 -14.54
C GLU A 349 -9.13 21.48 -14.05
N ALA A 350 -9.66 20.28 -13.79
CA ALA A 350 -8.83 19.14 -13.50
C ALA A 350 -7.91 19.00 -14.70
N GLN A 351 -6.62 19.32 -14.54
CA GLN A 351 -5.65 19.03 -15.58
C GLN A 351 -5.85 17.55 -15.93
N PRO A 352 -6.28 17.22 -17.16
CA PRO A 352 -6.54 15.84 -17.51
C PRO A 352 -5.27 15.08 -17.18
N ALA A 353 -5.38 14.07 -16.30
CA ALA A 353 -4.26 13.22 -15.94
C ALA A 353 -3.59 12.82 -17.25
N LYS A 354 -2.36 13.32 -17.49
CA LYS A 354 -1.67 13.18 -18.80
C LYS A 354 -1.92 11.75 -19.27
N PRO A 355 -2.65 11.53 -20.39
CA PRO A 355 -3.00 10.20 -20.81
C PRO A 355 -1.70 9.40 -20.87
N LYS A 356 -1.60 8.35 -20.05
CA LYS A 356 -0.48 7.41 -20.14
C LYS A 356 -0.46 7.00 -21.61
N ARG A 357 0.61 7.36 -22.33
CA ARG A 357 0.74 7.06 -23.76
C ARG A 357 0.33 5.60 -23.94
N PRO A 358 -0.64 5.31 -24.83
CA PRO A 358 -0.95 3.92 -25.14
C PRO A 358 0.38 3.23 -25.49
N PRO A 359 0.60 1.99 -25.01
CA PRO A 359 1.82 1.27 -25.30
C PRO A 359 2.05 1.33 -26.81
N LYS A 360 3.23 1.86 -27.20
CA LYS A 360 3.61 2.09 -28.59
C LYS A 360 3.29 0.79 -29.35
N ARG A 361 2.32 0.87 -30.28
CA ARG A 361 1.93 -0.30 -31.09
C ARG A 361 3.23 -0.86 -31.67
N PRO A 362 3.49 -2.18 -31.59
CA PRO A 362 4.62 -2.76 -32.30
C PRO A 362 4.53 -2.32 -33.76
N PRO A 363 5.67 -1.95 -34.39
CA PRO A 363 5.68 -1.46 -35.75
C PRO A 363 4.93 -2.45 -36.65
N LYS A 364 4.00 -1.92 -37.44
CA LYS A 364 3.25 -2.70 -38.42
C LYS A 364 4.30 -3.41 -39.30
N PRO A 365 4.22 -4.73 -39.51
CA PRO A 365 5.10 -5.42 -40.46
C PRO A 365 5.05 -4.67 -41.80
N LYS A 366 6.21 -4.32 -42.36
CA LYS A 366 6.30 -3.71 -43.69
C LYS A 366 5.60 -4.66 -44.68
N PRO A 367 4.56 -4.20 -45.40
CA PRO A 367 4.08 -4.93 -46.56
C PRO A 367 5.17 -4.87 -47.63
N GLY A 368 5.62 -6.04 -48.09
CA GLY A 368 6.59 -6.12 -49.19
C GLY A 368 7.90 -6.81 -48.82
N ALA A 369 7.82 -8.10 -48.53
CA ALA A 369 8.84 -9.04 -48.99
C ALA A 369 8.07 -10.16 -49.70
N PRO A 370 8.31 -10.39 -51.01
CA PRO A 370 7.69 -11.51 -51.71
C PRO A 370 8.09 -12.82 -51.04
N ALA A 371 7.11 -13.70 -50.88
CA ALA A 371 7.34 -15.07 -50.43
C ALA A 371 8.24 -15.77 -51.45
N GLU A 372 9.47 -16.07 -51.03
CA GLU A 372 10.37 -16.96 -51.76
C GLU A 372 9.73 -18.36 -51.74
N LEU A 373 9.25 -18.80 -52.91
CA LEU A 373 8.71 -20.14 -53.10
C LEU A 373 9.83 -21.15 -52.78
N ALA A 374 9.63 -21.91 -51.70
CA ALA A 374 10.42 -23.10 -51.43
C ALA A 374 10.27 -24.07 -52.60
N GLN A 375 11.39 -24.36 -53.27
CA GLN A 375 11.47 -25.39 -54.29
C GLN A 375 11.28 -26.78 -53.64
N PRO A 376 10.54 -27.71 -54.28
CA PRO A 376 10.37 -29.06 -53.79
C PRO A 376 11.68 -29.85 -53.91
N THR A 377 12.16 -30.35 -52.77
CA THR A 377 13.29 -31.28 -52.68
C THR A 377 12.94 -32.56 -53.44
N ARG A 378 13.70 -32.85 -54.50
CA ARG A 378 13.66 -34.10 -55.27
C ARG A 378 13.95 -35.30 -54.36
N ALA A 379 13.12 -36.33 -54.48
CA ALA A 379 13.35 -37.65 -53.92
C ALA A 379 14.56 -38.32 -54.58
N ALA A 380 15.35 -39.04 -53.77
CA ALA A 380 16.45 -39.88 -54.22
C ALA A 380 15.91 -41.23 -54.76
N PRO A 381 16.49 -41.78 -55.84
CA PRO A 381 16.24 -43.16 -56.25
C PRO A 381 17.08 -44.15 -55.44
N GLN A 382 16.55 -45.37 -55.33
CA GLN A 382 17.19 -46.56 -54.74
C GLN A 382 18.33 -47.09 -55.61
#